data_AF-A0A7J2NSF6-F1
#
_entry.id   AF-A0A7J2NSF6-F1
#
_cell.length_a   1.000
_cell.length_b   1.000
_cell.length_c   1.000
_cell.angle_alpha   90.00
_cell.angle_beta   90.00
_cell.angle_gamma   90.00
#
_symmetry.space_group_name_H-M   'P 1'
#
loop_
_entity.id
_entity.type
_entity.pdbx_description
1 polymer ?
#
loop_
_entity_poly.entity_id
_entity_poly.type
_entity_poly.pdbx_seq_one_letter_code
_entity_poly.pdbx_strand_id
1 'polypeptide(L)' 'MDILREEYIGLGPGKGMKIQLWPNRLVMQRMEKKEGKWEKTQDIVLNIRVLEFIAARMPAWISMMDEKKDKE' A
#
# COMPACT_ATOMS: atom_id res chain seq x y z
N MET A 1 12.06 8.19 -16.30
CA MET A 1 10.81 8.50 -15.58
C MET A 1 11.15 8.44 -14.12
N ASP A 2 10.85 9.49 -13.38
CA ASP A 2 11.25 9.61 -11.98
C ASP A 2 10.07 9.29 -11.05
N ILE A 3 10.39 8.93 -9.82
CA ILE A 3 9.41 8.71 -8.77
C ILE A 3 8.83 10.06 -8.38
N LEU A 4 7.50 10.19 -8.41
CA LEU A 4 6.80 11.41 -8.00
C LEU A 4 6.74 11.53 -6.47
N ARG A 5 6.58 10.39 -5.78
CA ARG A 5 6.50 10.32 -4.31
C ARG A 5 6.87 8.94 -3.81
N GLU A 6 7.52 8.88 -2.65
CA GLU A 6 7.86 7.65 -1.96
C GLU A 6 7.46 7.75 -0.48
N GLU A 7 6.82 6.71 0.03
CA GLU A 7 6.39 6.60 1.42
C GLU A 7 6.69 5.21 1.99
N TYR A 8 6.79 5.15 3.31
CA TYR A 8 6.94 3.90 4.05
C TYR A 8 5.95 3.84 5.21
N ILE A 9 5.23 2.72 5.30
CA ILE A 9 4.25 2.45 6.35
C ILE A 9 4.73 1.24 7.16
N GLY A 10 4.86 1.41 8.49
CA GLY A 10 5.14 0.30 9.39
C GLY A 10 3.91 -0.59 9.59
N LEU A 11 4.08 -1.91 9.46
CA LEU A 11 3.00 -2.90 9.66
C LEU A 11 3.19 -3.73 10.94
N GLY A 12 4.15 -3.36 11.78
CA GLY A 12 4.55 -4.07 12.99
C GLY A 12 6.06 -4.33 13.05
N PRO A 13 6.56 -4.97 14.12
CA PRO A 13 7.98 -5.26 14.28
C PRO A 13 8.55 -6.03 13.08
N GLY A 14 9.57 -5.46 12.43
CA GLY A 14 10.24 -6.07 11.28
C GLY A 14 9.37 -6.21 10.01
N LYS A 15 8.24 -5.51 9.92
CA LYS A 15 7.35 -5.55 8.74
C LYS A 15 6.98 -4.14 8.31
N GLY A 16 6.90 -3.92 7.01
CA GLY A 16 6.42 -2.66 6.47
C GLY A 16 6.02 -2.75 5.01
N MET A 17 5.55 -1.62 4.50
CA MET A 17 5.13 -1.46 3.13
C MET A 17 5.77 -0.18 2.59
N LYS A 18 6.52 -0.32 1.51
CA LYS A 18 7.07 0.79 0.75
C LYS A 18 6.12 1.10 -0.40
N ILE A 19 5.69 2.34 -0.52
CA ILE A 19 4.76 2.81 -1.56
C ILE A 19 5.48 3.83 -2.42
N GLN A 20 5.46 3.64 -3.74
CA GLN A 20 6.06 4.55 -4.71
C GLN A 20 5.03 4.94 -5.76
N LEU A 21 4.80 6.25 -5.90
CA LEU A 21 3.96 6.81 -6.93
C LEU A 21 4.80 7.20 -8.14
N TRP A 22 4.42 6.69 -9.30
CA TRP A 22 5.00 7.00 -10.60
C TRP A 22 3.95 7.69 -11.47
N PRO A 23 4.34 8.37 -12.58
CA PRO A 23 3.39 9.08 -13.43
C PRO A 23 2.23 8.24 -13.98
N ASN A 24 2.39 6.91 -14.11
CA ASN A 24 1.41 6.01 -14.71
C ASN A 24 1.04 4.79 -13.85
N ARG A 25 1.60 4.67 -12.65
CA ARG A 25 1.42 3.50 -11.77
C ARG A 25 1.72 3.80 -10.31
N LEU A 26 1.17 2.98 -9.43
CA LEU A 26 1.57 2.87 -8.03
C LEU A 26 2.28 1.53 -7.84
N VAL A 27 3.42 1.55 -7.16
CA VAL A 27 4.15 0.34 -6.79
C VAL A 27 4.12 0.22 -5.27
N MET A 28 3.64 -0.90 -4.77
CA MET A 28 3.60 -1.21 -3.33
C MET A 28 4.44 -2.46 -3.09
N GLN A 29 5.44 -2.33 -2.21
CA GLN A 29 6.38 -3.39 -1.90
C GLN A 29 6.24 -3.77 -0.44
N ARG A 30 5.93 -5.04 -0.18
CA ARG A 30 5.98 -5.57 1.19
C ARG A 30 7.43 -5.84 1.54
N MET A 31 7.86 -5.27 2.67
CA MET A 31 9.21 -5.37 3.18
C MET A 31 9.16 -6.12 4.51
N GLU A 32 10.03 -7.12 4.68
CA GLU A 32 10.18 -7.84 5.93
C GLU A 32 11.66 -7.86 6.33
N LYS A 33 11.93 -7.72 7.63
CA LYS A 33 13.28 -7.71 8.18
C LYS A 33 13.68 -9.14 8.54
N LYS A 34 14.62 -9.72 7.79
CA LYS A 34 15.20 -11.03 8.05
C LYS A 34 16.67 -10.86 8.37
N GLU A 35 17.13 -11.46 9.46
CA GLU A 35 18.55 -11.44 9.88
C GLU A 35 19.16 -10.02 9.91
N GLY A 36 18.38 -9.04 10.33
CA GLY A 36 18.82 -7.64 10.40
C GLY A 36 18.68 -6.84 9.10
N LYS A 37 18.39 -7.48 7.96
CA LYS A 37 18.27 -6.83 6.65
C LYS A 37 16.82 -6.72 6.21
N TRP A 38 16.46 -5.60 5.58
CA TRP A 38 15.15 -5.44 4.96
C TRP A 38 15.13 -6.10 3.59
N GLU A 39 14.21 -7.02 3.40
CA GLU A 39 14.02 -7.75 2.16
C GLU A 39 12.64 -7.48 1.60
N LYS A 40 12.56 -7.29 0.28
CA LYS A 40 11.27 -7.23 -0.42
C LYS A 40 10.70 -8.63 -0.54
N THR A 41 9.54 -8.87 0.04
CA THR A 41 8.85 -10.18 -0.02
C THR A 41 7.73 -10.20 -1.04
N GLN A 42 7.17 -9.04 -1.38
CA GLN A 42 6.11 -8.92 -2.38
C GLN A 42 6.21 -7.59 -3.12
N ASP A 43 5.78 -7.60 -4.37
CA ASP A 43 5.70 -6.42 -5.23
C ASP A 43 4.33 -6.41 -5.91
N ILE A 44 3.59 -5.32 -5.73
CA ILE A 44 2.25 -5.11 -6.31
C ILE A 44 2.30 -3.84 -7.13
N VAL A 45 1.99 -3.96 -8.42
CA VAL A 45 1.94 -2.82 -9.33
C VAL A 45 0.50 -2.57 -9.75
N LEU A 46 0.00 -1.38 -9.44
CA LEU A 46 -1.32 -0.93 -9.86
C LEU A 46 -1.15 0.10 -10.98
N ASN A 47 -1.77 -0.16 -12.13
CA ASN A 47 -1.81 0.83 -13.21
C ASN A 47 -2.84 1.93 -12.91
N ILE A 48 -2.80 3.02 -13.67
CA ILE A 48 -3.66 4.18 -13.46
C ILE A 48 -5.16 3.86 -13.45
N ARG A 49 -5.65 2.98 -14.34
CA ARG A 49 -7.08 2.62 -14.42
C ARG A 49 -7.56 1.88 -13.17
N VAL A 50 -6.72 1.01 -12.62
CA VAL A 50 -7.03 0.30 -11.37
C VAL A 50 -7.04 1.29 -10.20
N LEU A 51 -6.12 2.26 -10.18
CA LEU A 51 -6.10 3.30 -9.15
C LEU A 51 -7.35 4.18 -9.20
N GLU A 52 -7.78 4.60 -10.39
CA GLU A 52 -9.04 5.35 -10.59
C GLU A 52 -10.25 4.56 -10.06
N PHE A 53 -10.31 3.27 -10.39
CA PHE A 53 -11.38 2.38 -9.92
C PHE A 53 -11.42 2.26 -8.38
N ILE A 54 -10.25 2.12 -7.75
CA ILE A 54 -10.10 2.01 -6.29
C ILE A 54 -10.47 3.34 -5.63
N ALA A 55 -9.92 4.46 -6.13
CA ALA A 55 -10.16 5.80 -5.57
C ALA A 55 -11.66 6.14 -5.52
N ALA A 56 -12.41 5.78 -6.58
CA ALA A 56 -13.86 5.98 -6.63
C ALA A 56 -14.65 5.17 -5.59
N ARG A 57 -14.07 4.10 -5.02
CA ARG A 57 -14.74 3.19 -4.07
C ARG A 57 -14.21 3.28 -2.64
N MET A 58 -13.02 3.86 -2.45
CA MET A 58 -12.38 3.93 -1.13
C MET A 58 -13.30 4.51 -0.03
N PRO A 59 -14.06 5.61 -0.24
CA PRO A 59 -14.91 6.15 0.82
C PRO A 59 -15.95 5.14 1.33
N ALA A 60 -16.62 4.45 0.41
CA ALA A 60 -17.63 3.44 0.76
C ALA A 60 -16.98 2.26 1.49
N TRP A 61 -15.83 1.78 1.04
CA TRP A 61 -15.11 0.69 1.69
C TRP A 61 -14.65 1.05 3.10
N ILE A 62 -14.16 2.28 3.31
CA ILE A 62 -13.75 2.76 4.64
C ILE A 62 -14.96 2.80 5.58
N SER A 63 -16.10 3.35 5.15
CA SER A 63 -17.33 3.36 5.93
C SER A 63 -17.76 1.95 6.36
N MET A 64 -17.70 0.99 5.44
CA MET A 64 -18.04 -0.41 5.73
C MET A 64 -17.07 -1.08 6.72
N MET A 65 -15.81 -0.66 6.76
CA MET A 65 -14.83 -1.17 7.73
C MET A 65 -15.11 -0.63 9.14
N ASP A 66 -15.48 0.65 9.25
CA ASP A 66 -15.77 1.28 10.54
C ASP A 66 -17.05 0.71 11.17
N GLU A 67 -18.12 0.51 10.39
CA GLU A 67 -19.36 -0.13 10.86
C GLU A 67 -19.18 -1.54 11.43
N LYS A 68 -18.13 -2.24 10.99
CA LYS A 68 -17.81 -3.58 11.50
C LYS A 68 -17.03 -3.55 12.81
N LYS A 69 -16.17 -2.54 13.00
CA LYS A 69 -15.41 -2.39 14.26
C LYS A 69 -16.32 -2.11 15.44
N ASP A 70 -17.41 -1.37 15.24
CA ASP A 70 -18.38 -1.07 16.30
C ASP A 70 -19.23 -2.29 16.72
N LYS A 71 -19.10 -3.42 16.01
CA LYS A 71 -19.84 -4.67 16.26
C LYS A 71 -18.98 -5.81 16.83
N GLU A 72 -17.67 -5.61 16.98
CA GLU A 72 -16.72 -6.53 17.63
C GLU A 72 -16.39 -6.08 19.05
#